data_AF-A0A6J0ZXZ8-F1
#
_entry.id   AF-A0A6J0ZXZ8-F1
#
_cell.length_a   1.000
_cell.length_b   1.000
_cell.length_c   1.000
_cell.angle_alpha   90.00
_cell.angle_beta   90.00
_cell.angle_gamma   90.00
#
_symmetry.space_group_name_H-M   'P 1'
#
loop_
_entity.id
_entity.type
_entity.pdbx_description
1 polymer ?
#
loop_
_entity_poly.entity_id
_entity_poly.type
_entity_poly.pdbx_seq_one_letter_code
_entity_poly.pdbx_strand_id
1 'polypeptide(L)'
;MDATAEMPDAMGIIYKKALTIGTSGAVDEYMENKGSAAASYSKAMLLLSFIIGEAMNLPLKPPFSLAPAVKKQIQSYINHLQSHQCQFLTSAPFPKLSADSPNK
;
A
#
# COMPACT_ATOMS: atom_id res chain seq x y z
N MET A 1 -1.58 22.18 -33.66
CA MET A 1 -0.52 21.72 -32.75
C MET A 1 -0.76 20.26 -32.50
N ASP A 2 0.13 19.44 -33.04
CA ASP A 2 0.01 17.99 -33.03
C ASP A 2 0.25 17.50 -31.60
N ALA A 3 -0.82 17.14 -30.90
CA ALA A 3 -0.71 16.49 -29.60
C ALA A 3 -0.33 15.03 -29.86
N THR A 4 0.94 14.79 -30.16
CA THR A 4 1.56 13.49 -29.92
C THR A 4 1.45 13.24 -28.42
N ALA A 5 0.32 12.70 -27.98
CA ALA A 5 0.13 12.26 -26.61
C ALA A 5 1.12 11.12 -26.37
N GLU A 6 2.31 11.49 -25.93
CA GLU A 6 3.35 10.56 -25.52
C GLU A 6 2.73 9.64 -24.46
N MET A 7 2.79 8.33 -24.71
CA MET A 7 2.18 7.36 -23.81
C MET A 7 2.77 7.56 -22.41
N PRO A 8 1.93 7.83 -21.39
CA PRO A 8 2.45 8.21 -20.09
C PRO A 8 3.20 7.05 -19.44
N ASP A 9 4.22 7.36 -18.64
CA ASP A 9 4.98 6.37 -17.88
C ASP A 9 4.05 5.61 -16.91
N ALA A 10 3.57 4.45 -17.37
CA ALA A 10 2.63 3.63 -16.63
C ALA A 10 3.18 3.18 -15.27
N MET A 11 4.49 2.88 -15.20
CA MET A 11 5.11 2.40 -13.96
C MET A 11 5.28 3.55 -12.96
N GLY A 12 5.68 4.73 -13.44
CA GLY A 12 5.68 5.95 -12.63
C GLY A 12 4.29 6.32 -12.12
N ILE A 13 3.24 6.13 -12.93
CA ILE A 13 1.85 6.34 -12.50
C ILE A 13 1.44 5.34 -11.42
N ILE A 14 1.72 4.06 -11.61
CA ILE A 14 1.39 3.02 -10.61
C ILE A 14 2.11 3.31 -9.30
N TYR A 15 3.38 3.70 -9.35
CA TYR A 15 4.15 4.07 -8.17
C TYR A 15 3.52 5.25 -7.42
N LYS A 16 3.24 6.35 -8.13
CA LYS A 16 2.56 7.53 -7.54
C LYS A 16 1.21 7.16 -6.95
N LYS A 17 0.42 6.35 -7.67
CA LYS A 17 -0.90 5.90 -7.21
C LYS A 17 -0.81 5.07 -5.94
N ALA A 18 0.18 4.18 -5.84
CA ALA A 18 0.41 3.38 -4.65
C ALA A 18 0.73 4.26 -3.43
N LEU A 19 1.58 5.28 -3.59
CA LEU A 19 1.88 6.23 -2.52
C LEU A 19 0.63 7.01 -2.09
N THR A 20 -0.15 7.54 -3.03
CA THR A 20 -1.40 8.25 -2.72
C THR A 20 -2.40 7.38 -1.97
N ILE A 21 -2.55 6.11 -2.37
CA ILE A 21 -3.44 5.16 -1.68
C ILE A 21 -2.93 4.88 -0.27
N GLY A 22 -1.62 4.65 -0.10
CA GLY A 22 -1.02 4.45 1.23
C GLY A 22 -1.23 5.64 2.17
N THR A 23 -1.04 6.87 1.66
CA THR A 23 -1.34 8.09 2.41
C THR A 23 -2.82 8.22 2.76
N SER A 24 -3.73 7.84 1.85
CA SER A 24 -5.17 7.84 2.12
C SER A 24 -5.52 6.82 3.22
N GLY A 25 -4.85 5.66 3.24
CA GLY A 25 -4.98 4.69 4.31
C GLY A 25 -4.59 5.25 5.69
N ALA A 26 -3.54 6.06 5.75
CA ALA A 26 -3.15 6.73 6.99
C ALA A 26 -4.18 7.79 7.45
N VAL A 27 -4.82 8.48 6.51
CA VAL A 27 -5.93 9.40 6.82
C VAL A 27 -7.13 8.62 7.36
N ASP A 28 -7.52 7.52 6.70
CA ASP A 28 -8.61 6.66 7.18
C ASP A 28 -8.32 6.06 8.56
N GLU A 29 -7.08 5.68 8.81
CA GLU A 29 -6.63 5.18 10.11
C GLU A 29 -6.78 6.25 11.21
N TYR A 30 -6.33 7.48 10.93
CA TYR A 30 -6.50 8.62 11.84
C TYR A 30 -7.98 8.92 12.12
N MET A 31 -8.85 8.71 11.12
CA MET A 31 -10.31 8.86 11.24
C MET A 31 -11.01 7.62 11.83
N GLU A 32 -10.25 6.66 12.40
CA GLU A 32 -10.74 5.40 12.97
C GLU A 32 -11.48 4.48 11.99
N ASN A 33 -11.40 4.75 10.69
CA ASN A 33 -11.98 3.90 9.64
C ASN A 33 -11.05 2.72 9.31
N LYS A 34 -10.98 1.77 10.25
CA LYS A 34 -9.97 0.71 10.22
C LYS A 34 -10.04 -0.20 9.02
N GLY A 35 -11.25 -0.50 8.53
CA GLY A 35 -11.45 -1.33 7.34
C GLY A 35 -10.91 -0.66 6.08
N SER A 36 -11.21 0.63 5.89
CA SER A 36 -10.73 1.39 4.73
C SER A 36 -9.22 1.59 4.77
N ALA A 37 -8.66 1.88 5.96
CA ALA A 37 -7.22 1.97 6.17
C ALA A 37 -6.49 0.67 5.75
N ALA A 38 -6.95 -0.47 6.27
CA ALA A 38 -6.37 -1.77 5.95
C ALA A 38 -6.47 -2.09 4.44
N ALA A 39 -7.63 -1.84 3.82
CA ALA A 39 -7.81 -2.05 2.38
C ALA A 39 -6.85 -1.18 1.55
N SER A 40 -6.67 0.08 1.95
CA SER A 40 -5.76 1.02 1.30
C SER A 40 -4.30 0.59 1.44
N TYR A 41 -3.83 0.20 2.63
CA TYR A 41 -2.46 -0.30 2.81
C TYR A 41 -2.18 -1.56 2.00
N SER A 42 -3.10 -2.53 2.03
CA SER A 42 -2.94 -3.75 1.23
C SER A 42 -2.90 -3.47 -0.27
N LYS A 43 -3.74 -2.54 -0.75
CA LYS A 43 -3.72 -2.11 -2.16
C LYS A 43 -2.44 -1.38 -2.55
N ALA A 44 -1.91 -0.52 -1.67
CA ALA A 44 -0.63 0.16 -1.90
C ALA A 44 0.52 -0.86 -2.00
N MET A 45 0.61 -1.82 -1.08
CA MET A 45 1.62 -2.88 -1.11
C MET A 45 1.51 -3.76 -2.36
N LEU A 46 0.29 -4.08 -2.81
CA LEU A 46 0.07 -4.85 -4.04
C LEU A 46 0.67 -4.14 -5.26
N LEU A 47 0.38 -2.84 -5.43
CA LEU A 47 0.89 -2.06 -6.55
C LEU A 47 2.42 -1.91 -6.51
N LEU A 48 3.00 -1.70 -5.32
CA LEU A 48 4.45 -1.63 -5.15
C LEU A 48 5.14 -2.97 -5.45
N SER A 49 4.54 -4.08 -4.99
CA SER A 49 5.05 -5.44 -5.24
C SER A 49 5.02 -5.78 -6.73
N PHE A 50 3.95 -5.39 -7.43
CA PHE A 50 3.83 -5.52 -8.88
C PHE A 50 5.00 -4.85 -9.60
N ILE A 51 5.36 -3.61 -9.23
CA ILE A 51 6.47 -2.87 -9.87
C ILE A 51 7.80 -3.62 -9.74
N ILE A 52 8.13 -4.15 -8.56
CA ILE A 52 9.46 -4.77 -8.34
C ILE A 52 9.53 -6.26 -8.70
N GLY A 53 8.40 -6.88 -9.00
CA GLY A 53 8.26 -8.30 -9.33
C GLY A 53 7.78 -8.51 -10.76
N GLU A 54 6.47 -8.40 -10.97
CA GLU A 54 5.79 -8.78 -12.22
C GLU A 54 6.08 -7.82 -13.38
N ALA A 55 6.17 -6.52 -13.12
CA ALA A 55 6.30 -5.49 -14.14
C ALA A 55 7.51 -5.66 -15.08
N MET A 56 8.63 -6.20 -14.57
CA MET A 56 9.84 -6.44 -15.36
C MET A 56 9.68 -7.60 -16.36
N ASN A 57 8.69 -8.49 -16.14
CA ASN A 57 8.42 -9.64 -17.01
C ASN A 57 7.36 -9.32 -18.08
N LEU A 58 6.79 -8.13 -18.07
CA LEU A 58 5.80 -7.74 -19.05
C LEU A 58 6.46 -7.49 -20.42
N PRO A 59 5.79 -7.87 -21.53
CA PRO A 59 6.31 -7.67 -22.88
C PRO A 59 6.15 -6.22 -23.35
N LEU A 60 6.66 -5.27 -22.56
CA LEU A 60 6.59 -3.83 -22.85
C LEU A 60 7.65 -3.42 -23.87
N LYS A 61 7.34 -2.38 -24.65
CA LYS A 61 8.24 -1.76 -25.61
C LYS A 61 8.32 -0.26 -25.33
N PRO A 62 9.46 0.25 -24.81
CA PRO A 62 10.65 -0.49 -24.38
C PRO A 62 10.41 -1.39 -23.15
N PRO A 63 11.27 -2.40 -22.90
CA PRO A 63 11.19 -3.22 -21.69
C PRO A 63 11.31 -2.36 -20.43
N PHE A 64 10.52 -2.70 -19.42
CA PHE A 64 10.63 -2.03 -18.12
C PHE A 64 11.87 -2.52 -17.38
N SER A 65 12.66 -1.59 -16.87
CA SER A 65 13.81 -1.88 -16.02
C SER A 65 13.83 -0.92 -14.84
N LEU A 66 14.33 -1.41 -13.70
CA LEU A 66 14.39 -0.66 -12.46
C LEU A 66 15.81 -0.66 -11.92
N ALA A 67 16.35 0.51 -11.58
CA ALA A 67 17.65 0.60 -10.94
C ALA A 67 17.64 -0.15 -9.60
N PRO A 68 18.71 -0.89 -9.23
CA PRO A 68 18.76 -1.65 -7.98
C PRO A 68 18.47 -0.80 -6.73
N ALA A 69 18.91 0.45 -6.71
CA ALA A 69 18.63 1.39 -5.63
C ALA A 69 17.13 1.71 -5.48
N VAL A 70 16.44 1.95 -6.60
CA VAL A 70 14.99 2.22 -6.61
C VAL A 70 14.22 0.97 -6.21
N LYS A 71 14.63 -0.22 -6.67
CA LYS A 71 14.04 -1.49 -6.22
C LYS A 71 14.13 -1.66 -4.71
N LYS A 72 15.30 -1.39 -4.11
CA LYS A 72 15.49 -1.44 -2.65
C LYS A 72 14.62 -0.42 -1.92
N GLN A 73 14.47 0.78 -2.47
CA GLN A 73 13.59 1.81 -1.88
C GLN A 73 12.13 1.35 -1.85
N ILE A 74 11.61 0.82 -2.96
CA ILE A 74 10.24 0.31 -3.03
C ILE A 74 10.04 -0.86 -2.05
N GLN A 75 11.01 -1.77 -1.97
CA GLN A 75 11.00 -2.87 -0.99
C GLN A 75 10.91 -2.35 0.45
N SER A 76 11.65 -1.29 0.79
CA SER A 76 11.59 -0.68 2.13
C SER A 76 10.20 -0.12 2.43
N TYR A 77 9.53 0.51 1.46
CA TYR A 77 8.16 1.01 1.66
C TYR A 77 7.15 -0.12 1.89
N ILE A 78 7.27 -1.22 1.14
CA ILE A 78 6.43 -2.41 1.37
C ILE A 78 6.62 -2.91 2.80
N ASN A 79 7.87 -3.08 3.23
CA ASN A 79 8.18 -3.60 4.57
C ASN A 79 7.65 -2.67 5.68
N HIS A 80 7.76 -1.34 5.52
CA HIS A 80 7.22 -0.38 6.48
C HIS A 80 5.69 -0.43 6.53
N LEU A 81 5.01 -0.46 5.38
CA LEU A 81 3.54 -0.57 5.31
C LEU A 81 3.05 -1.88 5.92
N GLN A 82 3.72 -2.99 5.65
CA GLN A 82 3.37 -4.30 6.22
C GLN A 82 3.53 -4.30 7.74
N SER A 83 4.67 -3.82 8.24
CA SER A 83 4.93 -3.74 9.67
C SER A 83 3.90 -2.86 10.38
N HIS A 84 3.57 -1.71 9.78
CA HIS A 84 2.57 -0.78 10.29
C HIS A 84 1.18 -1.41 10.32
N GLN A 85 0.73 -1.98 9.18
CA GLN A 85 -0.58 -2.61 9.07
C GLN A 85 -0.75 -3.77 10.07
N CYS A 86 0.29 -4.58 10.26
CA CYS A 86 0.26 -5.65 11.28
C CYS A 86 0.08 -5.07 12.69
N GLN A 87 0.87 -4.08 13.09
CA GLN A 87 0.77 -3.45 14.42
C GLN A 87 -0.62 -2.83 14.63
N PHE A 88 -1.07 -2.05 13.65
CA PHE A 88 -2.38 -1.42 13.62
C PHE A 88 -3.52 -2.43 13.82
N LEU A 89 -3.52 -3.55 13.08
CA LEU A 89 -4.55 -4.58 13.19
C LEU A 89 -4.48 -5.36 14.52
N THR A 90 -3.27 -5.57 15.06
CA THR A 90 -3.10 -6.26 16.35
C THR A 90 -3.42 -5.37 17.57
N SER A 91 -3.45 -4.05 17.41
CA SER A 91 -3.74 -3.09 18.49
C SER A 91 -5.24 -2.99 18.86
N ALA A 92 -6.11 -3.82 18.29
CA ALA A 92 -7.51 -3.86 18.67
C ALA A 92 -7.66 -4.23 20.17
N PRO A 93 -8.46 -3.49 20.97
CA PRO A 93 -8.74 -3.90 22.34
C PRO A 93 -9.47 -5.24 22.30
N PHE A 94 -9.01 -6.21 23.07
CA PHE A 94 -9.83 -7.36 23.44
C PHE A 94 -11.19 -6.85 23.93
N PRO A 95 -12.33 -7.45 23.52
CA PRO A 95 -13.59 -7.16 24.17
C PRO A 95 -13.40 -7.46 25.65
N LYS A 96 -13.51 -6.44 26.51
CA LYS A 96 -13.66 -6.67 27.95
C LYS A 96 -14.94 -7.46 28.09
N LEU A 97 -14.83 -8.78 28.29
CA LEU A 97 -15.91 -9.58 28.85
C LEU A 97 -16.30 -8.88 30.14
N SER A 98 -17.44 -8.20 30.12
CA SER A 98 -18.03 -7.58 31.29
C SER A 98 -18.20 -8.66 32.33
N ALA A 99 -17.40 -8.59 33.39
CA ALA A 99 -17.65 -9.34 34.61
C ALA A 99 -18.93 -8.79 35.22
N ASP A 100 -20.06 -9.34 34.81
CA ASP A 100 -21.32 -9.16 35.52
C ASP A 100 -21.31 -10.17 36.67
N SER A 101 -20.90 -9.69 37.85
CA SER A 101 -21.19 -10.36 39.10
C SER A 101 -22.66 -10.12 39.44
N PRO A 102 -23.46 -11.15 39.75
CA PRO A 102 -24.59 -10.97 40.64
C PRO A 102 -24.15 -11.35 42.05
N ASN A 103 -24.01 -10.32 42.89
CA ASN A 103 -24.23 -10.44 44.32
C ASN A 103 -25.70 -10.81 44.54
N LYS A 104 -25.97 -11.98 45.13
CA LYS A 104 -26.77 -12.18 46.37
C LYS A 104 -27.18 -13.64 46.50
#